data_AF-A0A9X4E853-F1
#
_entry.id   AF-A0A9X4E853-F1
#
_cell.length_a   1.000
_cell.length_b   1.000
_cell.length_c   1.000
_cell.angle_alpha   90.00
_cell.angle_beta   90.00
_cell.angle_gamma   90.00
#
_symmetry.space_group_name_H-M   'P 1'
#
loop_
_entity.id
_entity.type
_entity.pdbx_description
1 polymer ?
#
loop_
_entity_poly.entity_id
_entity_poly.type
_entity_poly.pdbx_seq_one_letter_code
_entity_poly.pdbx_strand_id
1 'polypeptide(L)'
;MMPSLALTYIICTSGGLYPSREPGSDPTDFEGIIGEVRQTALNFVPTDWLPCQGQALPISTYPTLYAVLGVAYGGDGKTTFNLPDLGGRVAIGAGTGPGLTSRQVGAVMGEAAVALTVGQIPPHTHQLTAWQAQQTAQTVKVPTASTGLAGNGAPLYTRAQPTHGRNPVDTRRARDASNNAP
;
A
#
# COMPACT_ATOMS: atom_id res chain seq x y z
N MET A 1 -15.75 2.94 -4.18
CA MET A 1 -14.49 3.71 -4.23
C MET A 1 -14.23 4.17 -2.80
N MET A 2 -13.12 3.74 -2.19
CA MET A 2 -12.75 4.17 -0.84
C MET A 2 -12.04 5.53 -0.93
N PRO A 3 -12.35 6.52 -0.09
CA PRO A 3 -11.62 7.80 -0.10
C PRO A 3 -10.20 7.59 0.43
N SER A 4 -9.21 8.10 -0.30
CA SER A 4 -7.81 8.18 0.15
C SER A 4 -7.38 9.65 0.26
N LEU A 5 -6.71 10.02 1.34
CA LEU A 5 -6.06 11.33 1.46
C LEU A 5 -4.66 11.22 0.86
N ALA A 6 -4.45 11.86 -0.29
CA ALA A 6 -3.11 12.02 -0.85
C ALA A 6 -2.37 13.10 -0.04
N LEU A 7 -1.25 12.72 0.58
CA LEU A 7 -0.37 13.62 1.32
C LEU A 7 0.88 13.92 0.50
N THR A 8 1.33 15.16 0.55
CA THR A 8 2.57 15.60 -0.09
C THR A 8 3.69 15.64 0.95
N TYR A 9 4.89 15.21 0.57
CA TYR A 9 6.08 15.38 1.39
C TYR A 9 6.78 16.70 1.03
N ILE A 10 7.12 17.48 2.03
CA ILE A 10 7.89 18.73 1.91
C ILE A 10 9.13 18.66 2.80
N ILE A 11 10.19 19.36 2.41
CA ILE A 11 11.45 19.47 3.15
C ILE A 11 11.80 20.93 3.41
N CYS A 12 12.22 21.24 4.63
CA CYS A 12 12.66 22.58 5.02
C CYS A 12 14.05 22.86 4.40
N THR A 13 14.16 23.97 3.68
CA THR A 13 15.29 24.30 2.81
C THR A 13 16.06 25.54 3.22
N SER A 14 15.39 26.47 3.89
CA SER A 14 15.92 27.72 4.42
C SER A 14 15.06 28.16 5.61
N GLY A 15 15.38 29.27 6.29
CA GLY A 15 14.57 29.84 7.36
C GLY A 15 14.48 29.01 8.66
N GLY A 16 14.77 27.72 8.62
CA GLY A 16 14.72 26.83 9.75
C GLY A 16 15.94 26.90 10.66
N LEU A 17 15.78 26.35 11.86
CA LEU A 17 16.88 26.17 12.79
C LEU A 17 17.86 25.16 12.22
N TYR A 18 19.15 25.46 12.32
CA TYR A 18 20.17 24.44 12.07
C TYR A 18 20.00 23.32 13.12
N PRO A 19 20.13 22.03 12.75
CA PRO A 19 20.04 20.93 13.71
C PRO A 19 21.20 20.97 14.71
N SER A 20 21.09 21.82 15.72
CA SER A 20 21.96 21.85 16.89
C SER A 20 21.41 20.88 17.94
N ARG A 21 22.29 20.27 18.72
CA ARG A 21 21.90 19.41 19.85
C ARG A 21 21.54 20.22 21.10
N GLU A 22 21.59 21.55 21.00
CA GLU A 22 21.40 22.45 22.13
C GLU A 22 19.91 22.70 22.37
N PRO A 23 19.43 22.61 23.62
CA PRO A 23 18.04 22.84 23.95
C PRO A 23 17.76 24.35 23.93
N GLY A 24 17.35 24.90 22.78
CA GLY A 24 16.98 26.32 22.74
C GLY A 24 16.71 26.89 21.37
N SER A 25 15.47 26.73 20.91
CA SER A 25 14.71 27.68 20.08
C SER A 25 13.36 27.05 19.79
N ASP A 26 12.33 27.61 20.41
CA ASP A 26 10.95 27.15 20.33
C ASP A 26 10.47 27.26 18.86
N PRO A 27 9.98 26.19 18.21
CA PRO A 27 9.47 26.26 16.84
C PRO A 27 8.07 26.89 16.85
N THR A 28 7.99 28.16 17.25
CA THR A 28 6.74 28.93 17.28
C THR A 28 6.54 29.67 15.97
N ASP A 29 6.43 28.91 14.88
CA ASP A 29 5.86 29.21 13.56
C ASP A 29 6.12 27.97 12.67
N PHE A 30 5.71 27.93 11.39
CA PHE A 30 6.09 26.84 10.46
C PHE A 30 7.62 26.75 10.20
N GLU A 31 8.45 27.40 11.01
CA GLU A 31 9.89 27.18 11.10
C GLU A 31 10.17 25.70 11.35
N GLY A 32 10.72 25.05 10.33
CA GLY A 32 11.22 23.69 10.41
C GLY A 32 12.67 23.66 10.89
N ILE A 33 13.18 22.48 11.16
CA ILE A 33 14.63 22.27 11.20
C ILE A 33 15.11 22.09 9.75
N ILE A 34 16.23 22.69 9.35
CA ILE A 34 16.75 22.50 7.98
C ILE A 34 16.99 21.01 7.72
N GLY A 35 16.41 20.49 6.63
CA GLY A 35 16.43 19.07 6.29
C GLY A 35 15.29 18.23 6.90
N GLU A 36 14.43 18.83 7.72
CA GLU A 36 13.22 18.19 8.23
C GLU A 36 12.24 17.89 7.10
N VAL A 37 11.71 16.67 7.09
CA VAL A 37 10.68 16.24 6.15
C VAL A 37 9.33 16.12 6.86
N ARG A 38 8.29 16.78 6.33
CA ARG A 38 6.92 16.71 6.85
C ARG A 38 5.97 16.20 5.78
N GLN A 39 4.96 15.44 6.20
CA GLN A 39 3.77 15.18 5.40
C GLN A 39 2.76 16.30 5.61
N THR A 40 2.17 16.77 4.52
CA THR A 40 1.16 17.82 4.55
C THR A 40 -0.01 17.50 3.64
N ALA A 41 -1.20 17.94 4.05
CA ALA A 41 -2.42 17.93 3.24
C ALA A 41 -2.62 19.25 2.47
N LEU A 42 -1.69 20.20 2.61
CA LEU A 42 -1.74 21.47 1.86
C LEU A 42 -1.57 21.22 0.36
N ASN A 43 -2.28 22.01 -0.44
CA ASN A 43 -2.19 22.01 -1.90
C ASN A 43 -1.10 22.98 -2.43
N PHE A 44 -0.34 23.61 -1.54
CA PHE A 44 0.78 24.48 -1.86
C PHE A 44 1.96 24.16 -0.95
N VAL A 45 3.15 24.60 -1.34
CA VAL A 45 4.37 24.48 -0.55
C VAL A 45 4.64 25.84 0.10
N PRO A 46 4.72 25.92 1.45
CA PRO A 46 5.02 27.16 2.15
C PRO A 46 6.41 27.72 1.79
N THR A 47 6.62 29.02 2.02
CA THR A 47 7.96 29.64 1.96
C THR A 47 8.94 28.86 2.80
N ASP A 48 10.20 28.78 2.34
CA ASP A 48 11.29 28.03 2.99
C ASP A 48 11.19 26.50 2.92
N TRP A 49 10.14 25.97 2.30
CA TRP A 49 9.96 24.54 2.04
C TRP A 49 10.01 24.25 0.54
N LEU A 50 10.41 23.03 0.20
CA LEU A 50 10.33 22.49 -1.17
C LEU A 50 9.66 21.12 -1.16
N PRO A 51 8.97 20.70 -2.24
CA PRO A 51 8.40 19.37 -2.30
C PRO A 51 9.50 18.31 -2.46
N CYS A 52 9.35 17.14 -1.85
CA CYS A 52 10.29 16.03 -1.99
C CYS A 52 10.04 15.26 -3.30
N GLN A 53 10.42 15.85 -4.45
CA GLN A 53 10.26 15.27 -5.79
C GLN A 53 11.59 15.01 -6.52
N GLY A 54 12.69 14.85 -5.78
CA GLY A 54 13.97 14.47 -6.37
C GLY A 54 14.69 15.57 -7.17
N GLN A 55 14.23 16.82 -7.13
CA GLN A 55 14.89 17.89 -7.89
C GLN A 55 16.34 18.13 -7.46
N ALA A 56 17.19 18.49 -8.43
CA ALA A 56 18.55 18.96 -8.20
C ALA A 56 18.53 20.43 -7.77
N LEU A 57 19.21 20.74 -6.66
CA LEU A 57 19.35 22.08 -6.13
C LEU A 57 20.81 22.55 -6.19
N PRO A 58 21.04 23.84 -6.50
CA PRO A 58 22.38 24.42 -6.47
C PRO A 58 22.90 24.57 -5.04
N ILE A 59 24.11 24.05 -4.80
CA ILE A 59 24.80 24.13 -3.49
C ILE A 59 25.04 25.59 -3.11
N SER A 60 25.31 26.46 -4.07
CA SER A 60 25.53 27.90 -3.83
C SER A 60 24.32 28.60 -3.22
N THR A 61 23.11 28.11 -3.49
CA THR A 61 21.86 28.70 -2.98
C THR A 61 21.41 28.03 -1.68
N TYR A 62 21.66 26.73 -1.52
CA TYR A 62 21.25 25.95 -0.35
C TYR A 62 22.43 25.28 0.37
N PRO A 63 23.47 26.04 0.78
CA PRO A 63 24.69 25.45 1.35
C PRO A 63 24.43 24.74 2.68
N THR A 64 23.51 25.25 3.49
CA THR A 64 23.16 24.68 4.79
C THR A 64 22.40 23.36 4.63
N LEU A 65 21.46 23.29 3.68
CA LEU A 65 20.75 22.06 3.38
C LEU A 65 21.70 21.00 2.81
N TYR A 66 22.63 21.41 1.95
CA TYR A 66 23.70 20.53 1.45
C TYR A 66 24.57 19.98 2.58
N ALA A 67 24.91 20.80 3.59
CA ALA A 67 25.68 20.33 4.74
C ALA A 67 24.94 19.23 5.54
N VAL A 68 23.61 19.23 5.52
CA VAL A 68 22.77 18.23 6.20
C VAL A 68 22.59 16.96 5.34
N LEU A 69 22.24 17.10 4.06
CA LEU A 69 21.89 15.96 3.19
C LEU A 69 23.07 15.38 2.42
N GLY A 70 24.09 16.19 2.14
CA GLY A 70 25.17 15.87 1.21
C GLY A 70 24.62 15.45 -0.15
N VAL A 71 25.21 14.39 -0.71
CA VAL A 71 24.79 13.78 -2.00
C VAL A 71 24.02 12.47 -1.82
N ALA A 72 23.42 12.25 -0.64
CA ALA A 72 22.76 10.98 -0.32
C ALA A 72 21.65 10.60 -1.33
N TYR A 73 21.00 11.58 -1.95
CA TYR A 73 19.94 11.39 -2.94
C TYR A 73 20.40 11.69 -4.39
N GLY A 74 21.70 11.87 -4.60
CA GLY A 74 22.30 12.19 -5.89
C GLY A 74 22.81 13.63 -6.01
N GLY A 75 23.15 14.02 -7.24
CA GLY A 75 23.85 15.27 -7.57
C GLY A 75 25.36 15.05 -7.74
N ASP A 76 26.07 16.11 -8.14
CA ASP A 76 27.51 16.05 -8.41
C ASP A 76 28.40 16.36 -7.19
N GLY A 77 27.80 16.83 -6.08
CA GLY A 77 28.50 17.20 -4.85
C GLY A 77 29.44 18.40 -4.98
N LYS A 78 29.41 19.10 -6.12
CA LYS A 78 30.27 20.25 -6.42
C LYS A 78 29.44 21.50 -6.71
N THR A 79 28.46 21.35 -7.58
CA THR A 79 27.55 22.43 -7.98
C THR A 79 26.13 22.15 -7.51
N THR A 80 25.73 20.87 -7.42
CA THR A 80 24.37 20.44 -7.13
C THR A 80 24.30 19.24 -6.20
N PHE A 81 23.17 19.14 -5.51
CA PHE A 81 22.76 17.98 -4.74
C PHE A 81 21.26 17.75 -4.97
N ASN A 82 20.79 16.53 -4.80
CA ASN A 82 19.38 16.21 -5.02
C ASN A 82 18.61 16.14 -3.69
N LEU A 83 17.33 16.48 -3.75
CA LEU A 83 16.38 16.19 -2.68
C LEU A 83 15.91 14.73 -2.70
N PRO A 84 15.30 14.23 -1.62
CA PRO A 84 14.58 12.97 -1.67
C PRO A 84 13.45 13.00 -2.71
N ASP A 85 13.23 11.88 -3.39
CA ASP A 85 12.03 11.63 -4.19
C ASP A 85 11.07 10.75 -3.39
N LEU A 86 9.96 11.35 -2.94
CA LEU A 86 8.89 10.67 -2.22
C LEU A 86 7.57 10.65 -3.01
N GLY A 87 7.62 10.95 -4.31
CA GLY A 87 6.46 10.87 -5.19
C GLY A 87 5.99 9.42 -5.33
N GLY A 88 4.81 9.09 -4.77
CA GLY A 88 4.28 7.72 -4.79
C GLY A 88 5.08 6.73 -3.93
N ARG A 89 5.93 7.22 -3.03
CA ARG A 89 6.75 6.42 -2.12
C ARG A 89 6.43 6.80 -0.67
N VAL A 90 6.85 5.93 0.25
CA VAL A 90 6.74 6.18 1.69
C VAL A 90 8.12 6.22 2.32
N ALA A 91 8.32 7.14 3.27
CA ALA A 91 9.54 7.15 4.06
C ALA A 91 9.58 5.93 5.00
N ILE A 92 10.75 5.33 5.16
CA ILE A 92 10.99 4.23 6.09
C ILE A 92 12.23 4.52 6.93
N GLY A 93 12.33 3.89 8.11
CA GLY A 93 13.49 4.03 8.98
C GLY A 93 14.78 3.52 8.33
N ALA A 94 15.85 4.31 8.42
CA ALA A 94 17.19 3.90 8.02
C ALA A 94 17.88 3.07 9.12
N GLY A 95 18.91 2.31 8.72
CA GLY A 95 19.74 1.51 9.62
C GLY A 95 19.43 0.02 9.59
N THR A 96 19.93 -0.69 10.60
CA THR A 96 19.80 -2.14 10.73
C THR A 96 19.13 -2.46 12.07
N GLY A 97 17.83 -2.78 12.02
CA GLY A 97 17.12 -3.29 13.20
C GLY A 97 17.46 -4.75 13.50
N PRO A 98 17.32 -5.24 14.75
CA PRO A 98 17.54 -6.63 15.08
C PRO A 98 16.67 -7.57 14.22
N GLY A 99 17.29 -8.47 13.48
CA GLY A 99 16.59 -9.40 12.58
C GLY A 99 16.05 -8.78 11.29
N LEU A 100 16.38 -7.52 10.98
CA LEU A 100 15.96 -6.82 9.78
C LEU A 100 17.12 -6.64 8.78
N THR A 101 16.77 -6.44 7.52
CA THR A 101 17.73 -6.04 6.48
C THR A 101 18.16 -4.59 6.68
N SER A 102 19.43 -4.30 6.39
CA SER A 102 19.96 -2.93 6.47
C SER A 102 19.32 -2.02 5.43
N ARG A 103 18.89 -0.84 5.84
CA ARG A 103 18.34 0.21 4.96
C ARG A 103 19.29 1.42 4.96
N GLN A 104 19.95 1.67 3.85
CA GLN A 104 20.85 2.82 3.70
C GLN A 104 20.05 4.09 3.36
N VAL A 105 20.48 5.24 3.89
CA VAL A 105 19.89 6.54 3.52
C VAL A 105 20.11 6.77 2.03
N GLY A 106 19.07 7.23 1.33
CA GLY A 106 19.10 7.46 -0.12
C GLY A 106 18.87 6.22 -0.98
N ALA A 107 18.82 5.02 -0.39
CA ALA A 107 18.50 3.81 -1.15
C ALA A 107 17.03 3.81 -1.61
N VAL A 108 16.82 3.57 -2.90
CA VAL A 108 15.48 3.40 -3.48
C VAL A 108 15.07 1.93 -3.34
N MET A 109 13.93 1.69 -2.69
CA MET A 109 13.45 0.34 -2.40
C MET A 109 11.92 0.28 -2.46
N GLY A 110 11.39 -0.94 -2.53
CA GLY A 110 9.96 -1.20 -2.66
C GLY A 110 9.47 -1.10 -4.10
N GLU A 111 8.20 -1.47 -4.29
CA GLU A 111 7.54 -1.49 -5.59
C GLU A 111 6.20 -0.76 -5.48
N ALA A 112 5.85 0.03 -6.50
CA ALA A 112 4.58 0.77 -6.52
C ALA A 112 3.36 -0.17 -6.70
N ALA A 113 3.57 -1.32 -7.34
CA ALA A 113 2.57 -2.36 -7.49
C ALA A 113 3.24 -3.75 -7.39
N VAL A 114 2.71 -4.61 -6.52
CA VAL A 114 3.19 -5.99 -6.36
C VAL A 114 2.03 -6.97 -6.56
N ALA A 115 2.20 -7.93 -7.46
CA ALA A 115 1.30 -9.07 -7.55
C ALA A 115 1.71 -10.11 -6.49
N LEU A 116 0.84 -10.37 -5.51
CA LEU A 116 1.12 -11.35 -4.46
C LEU A 116 1.02 -12.77 -5.02
N THR A 117 2.08 -13.54 -4.80
CA THR A 117 2.09 -15.00 -5.01
C THR A 117 1.56 -15.71 -3.77
N VAL A 118 1.13 -16.97 -3.92
CA VAL A 118 0.68 -17.80 -2.78
C VAL A 118 1.76 -17.91 -1.70
N GLY A 119 3.04 -17.93 -2.06
CA GLY A 119 4.15 -17.97 -1.09
C GLY A 119 4.32 -16.69 -0.26
N GLN A 120 3.71 -15.58 -0.67
CA GLN A 120 3.73 -14.30 0.05
C GLN A 120 2.49 -14.11 0.93
N ILE A 121 1.58 -15.09 0.95
CA ILE A 121 0.38 -15.09 1.77
C ILE A 121 0.55 -16.22 2.79
N PRO A 122 0.73 -15.92 4.09
CA PRO A 122 0.82 -16.96 5.11
C PRO A 122 -0.34 -17.95 5.01
N PRO A 123 -0.10 -19.26 5.23
CA PRO A 123 -1.17 -20.25 5.26
C PRO A 123 -2.25 -19.82 6.25
N HIS A 124 -3.47 -19.69 5.76
CA HIS A 124 -4.63 -19.34 6.55
C HIS A 124 -5.79 -20.25 6.19
N THR A 125 -6.66 -20.50 7.16
CA THR A 125 -7.85 -21.34 7.00
C THR A 125 -9.07 -20.56 7.44
N HIS A 126 -10.16 -20.73 6.71
CA HIS A 126 -11.48 -20.26 7.15
C HIS A 126 -12.27 -21.45 7.70
N GLN A 127 -12.74 -21.34 8.95
CA GLN A 127 -13.73 -22.27 9.47
C GLN A 127 -15.09 -21.90 8.89
N LEU A 128 -15.75 -22.81 8.20
CA LEU A 128 -17.14 -22.64 7.80
C LEU A 128 -18.02 -23.34 8.83
N THR A 129 -18.89 -22.58 9.49
CA THR A 129 -19.97 -23.12 10.31
C THR A 129 -21.18 -23.35 9.42
N ALA A 130 -21.51 -24.61 9.16
CA ALA A 130 -22.73 -24.98 8.47
C ALA A 130 -23.78 -25.47 9.48
N TRP A 131 -25.00 -24.95 9.38
CA TRP A 131 -26.13 -25.47 10.13
C TRP A 131 -26.68 -26.71 9.43
N GLN A 132 -26.68 -27.86 10.10
CA GLN A 132 -27.46 -29.02 9.68
C GLN A 132 -28.91 -28.84 10.16
N ALA A 133 -29.79 -28.38 9.28
CA ALA A 133 -31.21 -28.31 9.60
C ALA A 133 -31.80 -29.72 9.59
N GLN A 134 -31.81 -30.39 10.74
CA GLN A 134 -32.74 -31.49 10.99
C GLN A 134 -34.06 -30.93 11.53
N GLN A 135 -34.64 -29.92 10.88
CA GLN A 135 -35.93 -29.34 11.25
C GLN A 135 -36.73 -28.94 10.02
N THR A 136 -37.90 -29.56 9.90
CA THR A 136 -38.85 -29.54 8.78
C THR A 136 -39.52 -28.18 8.51
N ALA A 137 -38.99 -27.06 9.01
CA ALA A 137 -39.70 -25.78 9.04
C ALA A 137 -38.86 -24.52 8.76
N GLN A 138 -37.69 -24.63 8.12
CA GLN A 138 -36.89 -23.43 7.77
C GLN A 138 -36.93 -23.12 6.27
N THR A 139 -37.88 -22.26 5.89
CA THR A 139 -38.13 -21.79 4.52
C THR A 139 -37.28 -20.55 4.17
N VAL A 140 -36.00 -20.52 4.53
CA VAL A 140 -35.10 -19.45 4.09
C VAL A 140 -33.90 -20.08 3.40
N LYS A 141 -34.05 -20.32 2.09
CA LYS A 141 -33.03 -20.87 1.19
C LYS A 141 -32.15 -19.76 0.60
N VAL A 142 -31.64 -18.84 1.42
CA VAL A 142 -30.78 -17.77 0.94
C VAL A 142 -29.45 -17.82 1.68
N PRO A 143 -28.35 -18.22 1.01
CA PRO A 143 -27.01 -18.11 1.58
C PRO A 143 -26.72 -16.65 1.95
N THR A 144 -26.12 -16.41 3.10
CA THR A 144 -25.53 -15.11 3.45
C THR A 144 -24.02 -15.16 3.34
N ALA A 145 -23.35 -14.01 3.45
CA ALA A 145 -21.89 -13.90 3.36
C ALA A 145 -21.12 -14.78 4.37
N SER A 146 -21.79 -15.32 5.39
CA SER A 146 -21.22 -16.19 6.42
C SER A 146 -21.93 -17.54 6.58
N THR A 147 -22.92 -17.87 5.73
CA THR A 147 -23.67 -19.14 5.86
C THR A 147 -23.82 -19.85 4.51
N GLY A 148 -23.24 -21.05 4.40
CA GLY A 148 -23.48 -21.98 3.29
C GLY A 148 -24.67 -22.88 3.58
N LEU A 149 -25.54 -23.10 2.58
CA LEU A 149 -26.64 -24.04 2.68
C LEU A 149 -26.12 -25.47 2.39
N ALA A 150 -26.14 -26.34 3.40
CA ALA A 150 -25.88 -27.77 3.22
C ALA A 150 -27.19 -28.49 2.89
N GLY A 151 -27.37 -28.92 1.64
CA GLY A 151 -28.47 -29.81 1.27
C GLY A 151 -28.24 -31.22 1.85
N ASN A 152 -29.33 -31.90 2.22
CA ASN A 152 -29.27 -33.28 2.70
C ASN A 152 -28.50 -34.17 1.71
N GLY A 153 -27.45 -34.85 2.19
CA GLY A 153 -26.67 -35.82 1.41
C GLY A 153 -25.50 -35.25 0.59
N ALA A 154 -25.21 -33.95 0.64
CA ALA A 154 -24.04 -33.37 -0.05
C ALA A 154 -22.84 -33.23 0.91
N PRO A 155 -21.68 -33.87 0.64
CA PRO A 155 -20.48 -33.65 1.42
C PRO A 155 -20.02 -32.19 1.25
N LEU A 156 -19.95 -31.45 2.37
CA LEU A 156 -19.61 -30.02 2.38
C LEU A 156 -18.14 -29.73 2.00
N TYR A 157 -17.31 -30.75 1.93
CA TYR A 157 -15.97 -30.69 1.35
C TYR A 157 -15.73 -31.97 0.56
N THR A 158 -15.59 -31.86 -0.76
CA THR A 158 -14.86 -32.90 -1.50
C THR A 158 -13.43 -32.40 -1.66
N ARG A 159 -12.44 -33.23 -1.29
CA ARG A 159 -11.04 -33.00 -1.63
C ARG A 159 -10.87 -33.22 -3.14
N ALA A 160 -11.42 -32.30 -3.92
CA ALA A 160 -11.28 -32.28 -5.37
C ALA A 160 -10.26 -31.20 -5.74
N GLN A 161 -9.13 -31.69 -6.25
CA GLN A 161 -8.02 -30.95 -6.83
C GLN A 161 -8.52 -29.88 -7.83
N PRO A 162 -8.03 -28.63 -7.77
CA PRO A 162 -8.57 -27.57 -8.61
C PRO A 162 -8.13 -27.82 -10.06
N THR A 163 -9.08 -28.06 -10.95
CA THR A 163 -8.83 -28.00 -12.39
C THR A 163 -9.58 -26.81 -12.98
N HIS A 164 -8.81 -25.78 -13.32
CA HIS A 164 -9.29 -24.67 -14.13
C HIS A 164 -9.77 -25.19 -15.49
N GLY A 165 -10.91 -24.67 -15.92
CA GLY A 165 -11.28 -24.63 -17.33
C GLY A 165 -12.05 -25.85 -17.84
N ARG A 166 -13.38 -25.68 -17.94
CA ARG A 166 -14.11 -25.81 -19.22
C ARG A 166 -15.57 -25.38 -19.03
N ASN A 167 -16.00 -24.41 -19.84
CA ASN A 167 -17.41 -24.22 -20.21
C ASN A 167 -17.93 -25.53 -20.84
N PRO A 168 -19.19 -25.91 -20.57
CA PRO A 168 -20.02 -26.46 -21.63
C PRO A 168 -21.33 -25.69 -21.78
N VAL A 169 -21.48 -25.20 -23.00
CA VAL A 169 -22.63 -24.62 -23.67
C VAL A 169 -23.89 -25.50 -23.53
N ASP A 170 -25.01 -24.82 -23.24
CA ASP A 170 -26.38 -25.08 -23.72
C ASP A 170 -27.08 -26.42 -23.40
N THR A 171 -28.11 -26.37 -22.53
CA THR A 171 -29.14 -27.42 -22.43
C THR A 171 -30.54 -26.92 -22.78
N ARG A 172 -30.71 -25.85 -23.57
CA ARG A 172 -32.02 -25.40 -24.07
C ARG A 172 -32.38 -26.05 -25.40
N ARG A 173 -32.46 -27.39 -25.45
CA ARG A 173 -33.23 -28.09 -26.50
C ARG A 173 -33.55 -29.54 -26.12
N ALA A 174 -34.57 -29.70 -25.28
CA ALA A 174 -35.31 -30.96 -25.16
C ALA A 174 -36.79 -30.69 -24.78
N ARG A 175 -37.36 -29.59 -25.27
CA ARG A 175 -38.80 -29.45 -25.48
C ARG A 175 -39.00 -29.50 -26.99
N ASP A 176 -39.93 -30.35 -27.42
CA ASP A 176 -40.44 -30.56 -28.79
C ASP A 176 -40.01 -31.88 -29.44
N ALA A 177 -40.68 -32.95 -29.01
CA ALA A 177 -41.19 -33.99 -29.90
C ALA A 177 -42.27 -34.80 -29.16
N SER A 178 -43.45 -34.19 -29.02
CA SER A 178 -44.72 -34.89 -28.90
C SER A 178 -45.01 -35.70 -30.18
N ASN A 179 -45.83 -36.75 -30.05
CA ASN A 179 -46.56 -37.48 -31.10
C ASN A 179 -45.80 -38.66 -31.74
N ASN A 180 -46.11 -39.90 -31.34
CA ASN A 180 -47.16 -40.68 -32.01
C ASN A 180 -47.42 -42.00 -31.25
N ALA A 181 -48.70 -42.24 -30.91
CA ALA A 181 -49.24 -43.57 -30.59
C ALA A 181 -49.55 -44.32 -31.93
N PRO A 182 -50.15 -45.52 -32.00
CA PRO A 182 -50.93 -46.27 -31.00
C PRO A 182 -50.16 -47.30 -30.15
#